data_AF-A0A952Z2A9-F1
#
_entry.id   AF-A0A952Z2A9-F1
#
_cell.length_a   1.000
_cell.length_b   1.000
_cell.length_c   1.000
_cell.angle_alpha   90.00
_cell.angle_beta   90.00
_cell.angle_gamma   90.00
#
_symmetry.space_group_name_H-M   'P 1'
#
loop_
_entity.id
_entity.type
_entity.pdbx_description
1 polymer ?
#
loop_
_entity_poly.entity_id
_entity_poly.type
_entity_poly.pdbx_seq_one_letter_code
_entity_poly.pdbx_strand_id
1 'polypeptide(L)'
;MAKFIPDAAMDAALAVVAAGNILTVCSAQPTTRTEAITTYKLADIALTPGDGNGDFTIGNGDASGRKLAVAQQADIPIDTSGSATHIAICDGTDLLLVTTCTSQALTSGGTVTVPTFDYEIADVT
;
A
#
# COMPACT_ATOMS: atom_id res chain seq x y z
N MET A 1 -1.47 -32.20 -10.47
CA MET A 1 -2.64 -31.60 -11.15
C MET A 1 -2.29 -30.15 -11.41
N ALA A 2 -2.26 -29.71 -12.67
CA ALA A 2 -2.10 -28.29 -12.96
C ALA A 2 -3.29 -27.51 -12.36
N LYS A 3 -3.00 -26.37 -11.74
CA LYS A 3 -3.98 -25.43 -11.19
C LYS A 3 -3.78 -24.13 -11.94
N PHE A 4 -4.88 -23.54 -12.37
CA PHE A 4 -4.91 -22.28 -13.11
C PHE A 4 -5.99 -21.42 -12.47
N ILE A 5 -5.69 -20.15 -12.26
CA ILE A 5 -6.65 -19.15 -11.82
C ILE A 5 -6.75 -18.09 -12.92
N PRO A 6 -7.97 -17.72 -13.36
CA PRO A 6 -8.09 -16.66 -14.34
C PRO A 6 -7.69 -15.32 -13.74
N ASP A 7 -7.05 -14.50 -14.56
CA ASP A 7 -6.73 -13.10 -14.31
C ASP A 7 -7.82 -12.31 -13.57
N ALA A 8 -9.08 -12.44 -13.99
CA ALA A 8 -10.19 -11.74 -13.37
C ALA A 8 -10.36 -12.05 -11.87
N ALA A 9 -9.97 -13.25 -11.43
CA ALA A 9 -10.01 -13.60 -10.01
C ALA A 9 -8.81 -13.02 -9.25
N MET A 10 -7.64 -12.91 -9.87
CA MET A 10 -6.49 -12.20 -9.31
C MET A 10 -6.75 -10.70 -9.22
N ASP A 11 -7.36 -10.12 -10.26
CA ASP A 11 -7.79 -8.72 -10.30
C ASP A 11 -8.82 -8.42 -9.20
N ALA A 12 -9.76 -9.33 -8.96
CA ALA A 12 -10.72 -9.19 -7.87
C ALA A 12 -10.04 -9.16 -6.49
N ALA A 13 -8.97 -9.94 -6.30
CA ALA A 13 -8.18 -9.89 -5.06
C ALA A 13 -7.39 -8.58 -4.94
N LEU A 14 -6.79 -8.09 -6.03
CA LEU A 14 -6.09 -6.81 -6.05
C LEU A 14 -7.04 -5.62 -5.88
N ALA A 15 -8.27 -5.73 -6.36
CA ALA A 15 -9.32 -4.72 -6.20
C ALA A 15 -9.71 -4.52 -4.73
N VAL A 16 -9.53 -5.53 -3.87
CA VAL A 16 -9.69 -5.38 -2.42
C VAL A 16 -8.70 -4.36 -1.87
N VAL A 17 -7.43 -4.44 -2.29
CA VAL A 17 -6.40 -3.49 -1.86
C VAL A 17 -6.61 -2.11 -2.49
N ALA A 18 -7.01 -2.07 -3.77
CA ALA A 18 -7.35 -0.82 -4.46
C ALA A 18 -8.58 -0.09 -3.85
N ALA A 19 -9.37 -0.74 -2.98
CA ALA A 19 -10.42 -0.08 -2.22
C ALA A 19 -9.91 0.76 -1.03
N GLY A 20 -8.60 0.71 -0.77
CA GLY A 20 -7.95 1.52 0.26
C GLY A 20 -8.16 3.02 0.05
N ASN A 21 -8.34 3.74 1.16
CA ASN A 21 -8.60 5.17 1.17
C ASN A 21 -7.56 5.98 1.96
N ILE A 22 -6.61 5.30 2.59
CA ILE A 22 -5.53 5.94 3.33
C ILE A 22 -4.25 5.12 3.19
N LEU A 23 -3.14 5.82 2.94
CA LEU A 23 -1.79 5.29 3.05
C LEU A 23 -1.16 5.85 4.32
N THR A 24 -0.53 4.99 5.11
CA THR A 24 0.21 5.41 6.30
C THR A 24 1.66 4.96 6.25
N VAL A 25 2.56 5.81 6.75
CA VAL A 25 3.96 5.49 7.00
C VAL A 25 4.08 5.09 8.47
N CYS A 26 4.56 3.88 8.74
CA CYS A 26 4.55 3.29 10.07
C CYS A 26 5.95 3.02 10.63
N SER A 27 6.08 3.13 11.96
CA SER A 27 7.33 2.85 12.68
C SER A 27 7.58 1.37 12.96
N ALA A 28 6.54 0.54 12.86
CA ALA A 28 6.57 -0.91 13.03
C ALA A 28 5.49 -1.54 12.13
N GLN A 29 5.53 -2.87 11.96
CA GLN A 29 4.54 -3.60 11.18
C GLN A 29 3.16 -3.54 11.86
N PRO A 30 2.15 -2.87 11.29
CA PRO A 30 0.79 -2.98 11.79
C PRO A 30 0.18 -4.33 11.42
N THR A 31 -0.65 -4.86 12.31
CA THR A 31 -1.46 -6.07 12.11
C THR A 31 -2.96 -5.76 12.08
N THR A 32 -3.33 -4.52 12.41
CA THR A 32 -4.71 -4.02 12.40
C THR A 32 -4.77 -2.60 11.84
N ARG A 33 -5.96 -2.18 11.39
CA ARG A 33 -6.20 -0.78 10.97
C ARG A 33 -5.86 0.22 12.08
N THR A 34 -6.25 -0.07 13.32
CA THR A 34 -5.96 0.79 14.48
C THR A 34 -4.46 1.00 14.64
N GLU A 35 -3.66 -0.05 14.55
CA GLU A 35 -2.21 0.09 14.62
C GLU A 35 -1.64 0.95 13.48
N ALA A 36 -2.14 0.77 12.26
CA ALA A 36 -1.67 1.48 11.08
C ALA A 36 -2.00 2.98 11.09
N ILE A 37 -3.16 3.38 11.63
CA ILE A 37 -3.64 4.77 11.58
C ILE A 37 -3.50 5.53 12.91
N THR A 38 -3.23 4.85 14.02
CA THR A 38 -3.02 5.52 15.32
C THR A 38 -1.73 5.13 16.01
N THR A 39 -1.46 3.84 16.22
CA THR A 39 -0.40 3.40 17.15
C THR A 39 1.00 3.57 16.57
N TYR A 40 1.19 3.23 15.29
CA TYR A 40 2.50 3.24 14.63
C TYR A 40 2.62 4.33 13.56
N LYS A 41 1.57 5.13 13.35
CA LYS A 41 1.50 6.15 12.29
C LYS A 41 2.50 7.28 12.55
N LEU A 42 3.33 7.56 11.54
CA LEU A 42 4.24 8.72 11.51
C LEU A 42 3.76 9.80 10.53
N ALA A 43 3.17 9.39 9.42
CA ALA A 43 2.63 10.24 8.37
C ALA A 43 1.48 9.53 7.66
N ASP A 44 0.54 10.27 7.07
CA ASP A 44 -0.55 9.72 6.26
C ASP A 44 -1.02 10.64 5.15
N ILE A 45 -1.64 10.04 4.15
CA ILE A 45 -2.28 10.73 3.05
C ILE A 45 -3.53 9.97 2.62
N ALA A 46 -4.57 10.72 2.23
CA ALA A 46 -5.77 10.15 1.66
C ALA A 46 -5.46 9.60 0.25
N LEU A 47 -5.95 8.39 -0.02
CA LEU A 47 -5.92 7.79 -1.35
C LEU A 47 -7.33 7.86 -1.95
N THR A 48 -7.38 7.94 -3.26
CA THR A 48 -8.59 7.69 -4.04
C THR A 48 -8.77 6.17 -4.13
N PRO A 49 -9.95 5.62 -3.81
CA PRO A 49 -10.23 4.20 -4.01
C PRO A 49 -10.61 3.86 -5.46
N GLY A 50 -10.28 2.65 -5.91
CA GLY A 50 -10.65 2.08 -7.20
C GLY A 50 -9.49 1.95 -8.20
N ASP A 51 -9.61 1.00 -9.13
CA ASP A 51 -8.63 0.81 -10.20
C ASP A 51 -8.72 1.93 -11.26
N GLY A 52 -7.58 2.38 -11.77
CA GLY A 52 -7.47 3.38 -12.84
C GLY A 52 -7.79 4.81 -12.42
N ASN A 53 -7.74 5.10 -11.12
CA ASN A 53 -8.14 6.39 -10.54
C ASN A 53 -6.99 7.39 -10.32
N GLY A 54 -5.76 6.98 -10.60
CA GLY A 54 -4.54 7.76 -10.41
C GLY A 54 -3.66 7.27 -9.26
N ASP A 55 -4.24 6.70 -8.20
CA ASP A 55 -3.51 6.14 -7.05
C ASP A 55 -3.25 4.65 -7.22
N PHE A 56 -4.18 3.95 -7.87
CA PHE A 56 -4.11 2.51 -8.10
C PHE A 56 -4.23 2.19 -9.59
N THR A 57 -3.44 1.21 -10.05
CA THR A 57 -3.59 0.64 -11.39
C THR A 57 -3.34 -0.86 -11.34
N ILE A 58 -4.34 -1.65 -11.71
CA ILE A 58 -4.23 -3.10 -11.85
C ILE A 58 -3.81 -3.42 -13.28
N GLY A 59 -2.84 -4.31 -13.42
CA GLY A 59 -2.32 -4.71 -14.72
C GLY A 59 -1.63 -6.06 -14.70
N ASN A 60 -0.92 -6.36 -15.79
CA ASN A 60 -0.10 -7.56 -15.89
C ASN A 60 1.10 -7.44 -14.95
N GLY A 61 1.44 -8.55 -14.27
CA GLY A 61 2.66 -8.64 -13.48
C GLY A 61 3.92 -8.47 -14.34
N ASP A 62 5.05 -8.18 -13.69
CA ASP A 62 6.32 -7.91 -14.39
C ASP A 62 6.85 -9.13 -15.16
N ALA A 63 6.58 -10.34 -14.67
CA ALA A 63 6.97 -11.59 -15.31
C ALA A 63 5.79 -12.55 -15.55
N SER A 64 4.86 -12.64 -14.60
CA SER A 64 3.65 -13.47 -14.68
C SER A 64 2.56 -12.96 -13.75
N GLY A 65 1.35 -13.49 -13.88
CA GLY A 65 0.22 -13.14 -13.01
C GLY A 65 -0.22 -11.68 -13.15
N ARG A 66 -0.72 -11.10 -12.06
CA ARG A 66 -1.31 -9.74 -12.02
C ARG A 66 -0.66 -8.89 -10.94
N LYS A 67 -0.64 -7.58 -11.14
CA LYS A 67 -0.11 -6.62 -10.17
C LYS A 67 -1.04 -5.45 -9.92
N LEU A 68 -0.91 -4.88 -8.73
CA LEU A 68 -1.43 -3.57 -8.36
C LEU A 68 -0.25 -2.61 -8.22
N ALA A 69 -0.18 -1.63 -9.10
CA ALA A 69 0.73 -0.50 -8.98
C ALA A 69 0.08 0.57 -8.10
N VAL A 70 0.81 1.00 -7.07
CA VAL A 70 0.46 2.14 -6.21
C VAL A 70 1.29 3.34 -6.67
N ALA A 71 0.63 4.42 -7.07
CA ALA A 71 1.28 5.62 -7.54
C ALA A 71 2.03 6.33 -6.41
N GLN A 72 3.04 7.13 -6.78
CA GLN A 72 3.80 7.92 -5.83
C GLN A 72 2.87 8.84 -5.05
N GLN A 73 3.07 8.89 -3.73
CA GLN A 73 2.42 9.84 -2.85
C GLN A 73 3.48 10.80 -2.32
N ALA A 74 3.41 12.06 -2.77
CA ALA A 74 4.39 13.09 -2.46
C ALA A 74 3.89 14.06 -1.38
N ASP A 75 4.83 14.83 -0.82
CA ASP A 75 4.55 15.91 0.13
C ASP A 75 3.68 15.51 1.33
N ILE A 76 3.79 14.25 1.77
CA ILE A 76 3.02 13.71 2.89
C ILE A 76 3.51 14.39 4.17
N PRO A 77 2.66 15.10 4.93
CA PRO A 77 3.06 15.74 6.17
C PRO A 77 3.47 14.70 7.21
N ILE A 78 4.60 14.93 7.87
CA ILE A 78 5.06 14.09 8.98
C ILE A 78 4.43 14.64 10.27
N ASP A 79 3.51 13.86 10.86
CA ASP A 79 2.86 14.20 12.12
C ASP A 79 3.78 13.95 13.31
N THR A 80 4.45 12.78 13.32
CA THR A 80 5.23 12.30 14.46
C THR A 80 6.62 11.90 14.02
N SER A 81 7.64 12.34 14.79
CA SER A 81 9.01 11.92 14.55
C SER A 81 9.21 10.44 14.90
N GLY A 82 9.97 9.72 14.09
CA GLY A 82 10.22 8.29 14.30
C GLY A 82 11.04 7.67 13.18
N SER A 83 11.31 6.37 13.27
CA SER A 83 11.95 5.61 12.19
C SER A 83 10.87 4.92 11.36
N ALA A 84 10.62 5.40 10.14
CA ALA A 84 9.74 4.73 9.21
C ALA A 84 10.37 3.40 8.77
N THR A 85 9.60 2.31 8.84
CA THR A 85 10.05 0.97 8.43
C THR A 85 9.00 0.24 7.58
N HIS A 86 7.75 0.69 7.62
CA HIS A 86 6.64 0.05 6.91
C HIS A 86 5.73 1.10 6.26
N ILE A 87 5.06 0.68 5.19
CA ILE A 87 3.96 1.38 4.55
C ILE A 87 2.73 0.50 4.66
N ALA A 88 1.60 1.08 5.05
CA ALA A 88 0.33 0.37 5.14
C ALA A 88 -0.75 1.08 4.32
N ILE A 89 -1.67 0.29 3.76
CA ILE A 89 -2.89 0.77 3.12
C ILE A 89 -4.08 0.19 3.87
N CYS A 90 -5.04 1.05 4.18
CA CYS A 90 -6.29 0.68 4.85
C CYS A 90 -7.49 1.26 4.11
N ASP A 91 -8.65 0.62 4.20
CA ASP A 91 -9.94 1.23 3.85
C ASP A 91 -10.61 1.78 5.12
N GLY A 92 -11.93 2.01 5.12
CA GLY A 92 -12.64 2.51 6.31
C GLY A 92 -12.58 1.60 7.55
N THR A 93 -12.35 0.30 7.38
CA THR A 93 -12.54 -0.74 8.42
C THR A 93 -11.31 -1.61 8.64
N ASP A 94 -10.58 -1.94 7.60
CA ASP A 94 -9.61 -3.03 7.58
C ASP A 94 -8.21 -2.57 7.13
N LEU A 95 -7.23 -3.37 7.50
CA LEU A 95 -5.87 -3.30 6.99
C LEU A 95 -5.78 -4.16 5.72
N LEU A 96 -5.41 -3.55 4.59
CA LEU A 96 -5.48 -4.20 3.28
C LEU A 96 -4.11 -4.65 2.77
N LEU A 97 -3.08 -3.86 3.03
CA LEU A 97 -1.72 -4.14 2.60
C LEU A 97 -0.72 -3.59 3.60
N VAL A 98 0.37 -4.33 3.81
CA VAL A 98 1.57 -3.83 4.49
C VAL A 98 2.77 -4.23 3.67
N THR A 99 3.68 -3.29 3.45
CA THR A 99 4.98 -3.55 2.86
C THR A 99 6.08 -2.89 3.69
N THR A 100 7.30 -3.40 3.58
CA THR A 100 8.48 -2.79 4.21
C THR A 100 9.02 -1.66 3.35
N CYS A 101 9.61 -0.64 3.96
CA CYS A 101 10.37 0.39 3.25
C CYS A 101 11.82 0.47 3.75
N THR A 102 12.68 1.17 3.01
CA THR A 102 14.04 1.46 3.50
C THR A 102 13.92 2.33 4.75
N SER A 103 14.55 1.90 5.83
CA SER A 103 14.45 2.61 7.11
C SER A 103 14.89 4.07 6.98
N GLN A 104 14.02 4.99 7.39
CA GLN A 104 14.26 6.43 7.30
C GLN A 104 13.82 7.13 8.59
N ALA A 105 14.69 7.97 9.13
CA ALA A 105 14.32 8.87 10.23
C ALA A 105 13.44 10.00 9.70
N LEU A 106 12.23 10.12 10.24
CA LEU A 106 11.26 11.16 9.96
C LEU A 106 11.24 12.16 11.12
N THR A 107 11.12 13.44 10.78
CA THR A 107 11.01 14.54 11.75
C THR A 107 9.69 15.27 11.56
N SER A 108 8.91 15.37 12.63
CA SER A 108 7.63 16.08 12.65
C SER A 108 7.76 17.51 12.10
N GLY A 109 6.79 17.94 11.30
CA GLY A 109 6.79 19.22 10.59
C GLY A 109 7.55 19.23 9.27
N GLY A 110 8.23 18.14 8.91
CA GLY A 110 8.74 17.91 7.56
C GLY A 110 7.72 17.20 6.66
N THR A 111 8.16 16.82 5.47
CA THR A 111 7.40 15.97 4.55
C THR A 111 8.17 14.71 4.18
N VAL A 112 7.44 13.67 3.78
CA VAL A 112 7.98 12.43 3.24
C VAL A 112 7.29 12.10 1.91
N THR A 113 7.99 11.41 1.03
CA THR A 113 7.44 10.90 -0.22
C THR A 113 7.52 9.38 -0.20
N VAL A 114 6.41 8.72 -0.50
CA VAL A 114 6.37 7.29 -0.75
C VAL A 114 6.47 7.10 -2.27
N PRO A 115 7.57 6.52 -2.78
CA PRO A 115 7.72 6.29 -4.22
C PRO A 115 6.68 5.27 -4.71
N THR A 116 6.53 5.17 -6.03
CA THR A 116 5.71 4.12 -6.64
C THR A 116 6.17 2.74 -6.18
N PHE A 117 5.23 1.85 -5.90
CA PHE A 117 5.54 0.45 -5.60
C PHE A 117 4.42 -0.46 -6.09
N ASP A 118 4.78 -1.71 -6.36
CA ASP A 118 3.86 -2.70 -6.90
C ASP A 118 3.64 -3.84 -5.88
N TYR A 119 2.45 -4.42 -5.89
CA TYR A 119 2.13 -5.67 -5.22
C TYR A 119 1.66 -6.70 -6.24
N GLU A 120 2.35 -7.85 -6.31
CA GLU A 120 2.11 -8.86 -7.34
C GLU A 120 1.50 -10.14 -6.77
N ILE A 121 0.51 -10.68 -7.48
CA ILE A 121 0.03 -12.05 -7.33
C ILE A 121 0.62 -12.83 -8.51
N ALA A 122 1.70 -13.56 -8.23
CA ALA A 122 2.37 -14.39 -9.23
C ALA A 122 1.57 -15.67 -9.54
N ASP A 123 1.61 -16.10 -10.80
CA ASP A 123 1.09 -17.40 -11.26
C ASP A 123 2.16 -18.15 -12.08
N VAL A 124 1.95 -19.45 -12.26
CA VAL A 124 2.75 -20.28 -13.17
C VAL A 124 2.50 -19.85 -14.61
N THR A 125 3.58 -19.81 -15.40
CA THR A 125 3.55 -19.54 -16.84
C THR A 125 3.02 -20.71 -17.65
#